data_AF-A0A841I1R6-F1
#
_entry.id   AF-A0A841I1R6-F1
#
_cell.length_a   1.000
_cell.length_b   1.000
_cell.length_c   1.000
_cell.angle_alpha   90.00
_cell.angle_beta   90.00
_cell.angle_gamma   90.00
#
_symmetry.space_group_name_H-M   'P 1'
#
loop_
_entity.id
_entity.type
_entity.pdbx_description
1 polymer ?
#
loop_
_entity_poly.entity_id
_entity_poly.type
_entity_poly.pdbx_seq_one_letter_code
_entity_poly.pdbx_strand_id
1 'polypeptide(L)'
;MRIGMVGLGKMGGNMVARLQRGGHEVVAYDLKPDNIELAKQAGAIGAESLEDLVAQLTAPRAVWVMVPAGAPTETTVQRLADLLSAGDIVIDGGNSKYTDSSRRGTELAARGIHFLDVGTSGGVWGLSEGYAMMIGGDEGAVETLRPIFEALAPAPDRGWGRVGPSGAGHYVKMVHNGIEYGMMQAYAEGFELMHAKPGFDLNVAQIAEMWRHGSVVRSWLLDLTAEALRSDADLTALDDYVADSGEGRWTVEDSIQQGIPAPVITLSVQMRLRSQQESSYAGRMLSAMRNAFGGHAVRLKDAAADQSDPLGVKPETRTVEHG
;
A
#
# COMPACT_ATOMS: atom_id res chain seq x y z
N MET A 1 26.19 6.28 -11.06
CA MET A 1 25.53 6.24 -12.40
C MET A 1 24.44 7.30 -12.48
N ARG A 2 24.03 7.70 -13.70
CA ARG A 2 22.98 8.71 -13.91
C ARG A 2 21.63 8.05 -14.23
N ILE A 3 20.55 8.51 -13.60
CA ILE A 3 19.19 7.97 -13.75
C ILE A 3 18.15 9.09 -13.80
N GLY A 4 17.10 8.91 -14.60
CA GLY A 4 15.93 9.78 -14.61
C GLY A 4 14.91 9.34 -13.55
N MET A 5 14.30 10.28 -12.83
CA MET A 5 13.23 10.04 -11.88
C MET A 5 12.00 10.86 -12.25
N VAL A 6 10.87 10.20 -12.48
CA VAL A 6 9.57 10.82 -12.77
C VAL A 6 8.62 10.56 -11.61
N GLY A 7 8.03 11.61 -11.06
CA GLY A 7 7.18 11.52 -9.87
C GLY A 7 8.00 11.64 -8.60
N LEU A 8 7.92 12.81 -7.99
CA LEU A 8 8.76 13.27 -6.87
C LEU A 8 7.90 13.57 -5.63
N GLY A 9 6.73 12.92 -5.52
CA GLY A 9 5.95 12.89 -4.30
C GLY A 9 6.71 12.24 -3.14
N LYS A 10 6.04 11.99 -2.01
CA LYS A 10 6.69 11.53 -0.77
C LYS A 10 7.67 10.36 -0.94
N MET A 11 7.27 9.34 -1.72
CA MET A 11 8.14 8.19 -2.01
C MET A 11 9.26 8.54 -3.00
N GLY A 12 8.92 9.11 -4.16
CA GLY A 12 9.89 9.40 -5.21
C GLY A 12 10.97 10.41 -4.78
N GLY A 13 10.59 11.46 -4.04
CA GLY A 13 11.53 12.43 -3.49
C GLY A 13 12.50 11.80 -2.48
N ASN A 14 12.02 10.89 -1.63
CA ASN A 14 12.89 10.15 -0.71
C ASN A 14 13.86 9.22 -1.46
N MET A 15 13.41 8.58 -2.54
CA MET A 15 14.28 7.76 -3.39
C MET A 15 15.35 8.60 -4.08
N VAL A 16 15.01 9.80 -4.58
CA VAL A 16 15.99 10.75 -5.13
C VAL A 16 17.04 11.10 -4.10
N ALA A 17 16.63 11.49 -2.88
CA ALA A 17 17.56 11.83 -1.81
C ALA A 17 18.48 10.65 -1.44
N ARG A 18 17.95 9.42 -1.44
CA ARG A 18 18.76 8.22 -1.15
C ARG A 18 19.73 7.90 -2.27
N LEU A 19 19.31 7.99 -3.53
CA LEU A 19 20.19 7.82 -4.70
C LEU A 19 21.34 8.83 -4.69
N GLN A 20 21.06 10.09 -4.37
CA GLN A 20 22.08 11.12 -4.24
C GLN A 20 23.09 10.82 -3.14
N ARG A 21 22.63 10.35 -1.96
CA ARG A 21 23.52 9.88 -0.89
C ARG A 21 24.37 8.68 -1.30
N GLY A 22 23.85 7.83 -2.20
CA GLY A 22 24.58 6.71 -2.81
C GLY A 22 25.56 7.13 -3.91
N GLY A 23 25.70 8.43 -4.21
CA GLY A 23 26.61 8.94 -5.25
C GLY A 23 26.07 8.79 -6.68
N HIS A 24 24.75 8.68 -6.84
CA HIS A 24 24.09 8.62 -8.14
C HIS A 24 23.60 10.00 -8.55
N GLU A 25 23.78 10.35 -9.83
CA GLU A 25 23.24 11.57 -10.39
C GLU A 25 21.78 11.34 -10.81
N VAL A 26 20.87 12.11 -10.24
CA VAL A 26 19.44 12.01 -10.56
C VAL A 26 19.00 13.21 -11.39
N VAL A 27 18.38 12.95 -12.54
CA VAL A 27 17.61 13.95 -13.30
C VAL A 27 16.14 13.79 -12.91
N ALA A 28 15.58 14.78 -12.24
CA ALA A 28 14.30 14.68 -11.55
C ALA A 28 13.22 15.52 -12.24
N TYR A 29 12.04 14.92 -12.44
CA TYR A 29 10.88 15.56 -13.04
C TYR A 29 9.58 15.23 -12.27
N ASP A 30 8.72 16.24 -12.10
CA ASP A 30 7.37 16.12 -11.55
C ASP A 30 6.45 17.15 -12.23
N LEU A 31 5.14 16.91 -12.20
CA LEU A 31 4.15 17.91 -12.66
C LEU A 31 4.06 19.12 -11.72
N LYS A 32 4.48 18.96 -10.46
CA LYS A 32 4.54 20.02 -9.45
C LYS A 32 5.96 20.59 -9.37
N PRO A 33 6.18 21.86 -9.79
CA PRO A 33 7.50 22.49 -9.73
C PRO A 33 8.14 22.46 -8.34
N ASP A 34 7.34 22.62 -7.28
CA ASP A 34 7.84 22.57 -5.90
C ASP A 34 8.56 21.25 -5.56
N ASN A 35 8.08 20.12 -6.10
CA ASN A 35 8.74 18.84 -5.86
C ASN A 35 10.09 18.75 -6.59
N ILE A 36 10.23 19.41 -7.74
CA ILE A 36 11.51 19.50 -8.48
C ILE A 36 12.50 20.34 -7.68
N GLU A 37 12.05 21.47 -7.11
CA GLU A 37 12.91 22.32 -6.27
C GLU A 37 13.38 21.58 -5.01
N LEU A 38 12.51 20.78 -4.38
CA LEU A 38 12.90 19.90 -3.26
C LEU A 38 13.93 18.85 -3.69
N ALA A 39 13.79 18.26 -4.88
CA ALA A 39 14.78 17.32 -5.41
C ALA A 39 16.12 18.00 -5.70
N LYS A 40 16.13 19.24 -6.21
CA LYS A 40 17.35 20.04 -6.41
C LYS A 40 18.07 20.33 -5.09
N GLN A 41 17.32 20.61 -4.01
CA GLN A 41 17.89 20.78 -2.67
C GLN A 41 18.58 19.50 -2.17
N ALA A 42 18.14 18.32 -2.62
CA ALA A 42 18.79 17.04 -2.36
C ALA A 42 19.97 16.73 -3.31
N GLY A 43 20.33 17.64 -4.23
CA GLY A 43 21.44 17.50 -5.17
C GLY A 43 21.04 16.99 -6.57
N ALA A 44 19.75 16.81 -6.85
CA ALA A 44 19.28 16.42 -8.18
C ALA A 44 19.34 17.54 -9.20
N ILE A 45 19.40 17.14 -10.47
CA ILE A 45 19.25 18.03 -11.61
C ILE A 45 17.76 18.07 -11.94
N GLY A 46 17.14 19.25 -11.99
CA GLY A 46 15.73 19.35 -12.36
C GLY A 46 15.54 19.39 -13.87
N ALA A 47 14.52 18.69 -14.37
CA ALA A 47 14.06 18.78 -15.75
C ALA A 47 12.71 19.51 -15.84
N GLU A 48 12.47 20.20 -16.95
CA GLU A 48 11.23 20.97 -17.18
C GLU A 48 10.12 20.14 -17.87
N SER A 49 10.50 19.05 -18.53
CA SER A 49 9.58 18.10 -19.17
C SER A 49 10.18 16.70 -19.25
N LEU A 50 9.40 15.72 -19.71
CA LEU A 50 9.91 14.36 -19.98
C LEU A 50 10.96 14.35 -21.10
N GLU A 51 10.78 15.18 -22.12
CA GLU A 51 11.75 15.36 -23.21
C GLU A 51 13.07 15.93 -22.70
N ASP A 52 13.00 16.96 -21.87
CA ASP A 52 14.17 17.55 -21.23
C ASP A 52 14.87 16.53 -20.31
N LEU A 53 14.11 15.79 -19.50
CA LEU A 53 14.66 14.70 -18.68
C LEU A 53 15.42 13.69 -19.53
N VAL A 54 14.83 13.19 -20.63
CA VAL A 54 15.47 12.20 -21.49
C VAL A 54 16.70 12.77 -22.22
N ALA A 55 16.67 14.05 -22.61
CA ALA A 55 17.78 14.74 -23.26
C ALA A 55 19.01 14.90 -22.35
N GLN A 56 18.80 15.01 -21.03
CA GLN A 56 19.87 15.13 -20.04
C GLN A 56 20.51 13.78 -19.63
N LEU A 57 19.93 12.65 -20.07
CA LEU A 57 20.44 11.30 -19.83
C LEU A 57 21.34 10.80 -20.96
N THR A 58 22.31 9.95 -20.60
CA THR A 58 23.21 9.29 -21.55
C THR A 58 22.76 7.85 -21.79
N ALA A 59 22.79 7.39 -23.05
CA ALA A 59 22.40 6.03 -23.40
C ALA A 59 23.43 4.98 -22.89
N PRO A 60 23.01 3.76 -22.51
CA PRO A 60 21.61 3.35 -22.33
C PRO A 60 20.98 4.08 -21.15
N ARG A 61 19.83 4.70 -21.39
CA ARG A 61 19.13 5.55 -20.41
C ARG A 61 18.31 4.67 -19.49
N ALA A 62 18.18 5.08 -18.24
CA ALA A 62 17.27 4.48 -17.28
C ALA A 62 16.33 5.56 -16.73
N VAL A 63 15.02 5.32 -16.78
CA VAL A 63 14.02 6.24 -16.24
C VAL A 63 13.10 5.48 -15.28
N TRP A 64 13.13 5.89 -14.02
CA TRP A 64 12.28 5.36 -12.95
C TRP A 64 11.02 6.20 -12.79
N VAL A 65 9.86 5.55 -12.84
CA VAL A 65 8.53 6.15 -12.73
C VAL A 65 7.92 5.80 -11.37
N MET A 66 7.66 6.82 -10.55
CA MET A 66 7.00 6.77 -9.24
C MET A 66 5.75 7.66 -9.22
N VAL A 67 4.78 7.35 -10.09
CA VAL A 67 3.49 8.07 -10.17
C VAL A 67 2.34 7.14 -9.79
N PRO A 68 1.12 7.66 -9.55
CA PRO A 68 -0.02 6.81 -9.22
C PRO A 68 -0.32 5.76 -10.31
N ALA A 69 -0.74 4.58 -9.87
CA ALA A 69 -1.12 3.48 -10.75
C ALA A 69 -2.29 3.86 -11.68
N GLY A 70 -2.44 3.11 -12.78
CA GLY A 70 -3.47 3.35 -13.78
C GLY A 70 -3.07 4.41 -14.81
N ALA A 71 -3.98 5.33 -15.13
CA ALA A 71 -3.82 6.29 -16.22
C ALA A 71 -2.56 7.18 -16.14
N PRO A 72 -2.12 7.68 -14.96
CA PRO A 72 -0.90 8.47 -14.87
C PRO A 72 0.33 7.66 -15.28
N THR A 73 0.49 6.45 -14.73
CA THR A 73 1.59 5.56 -15.10
C THR A 73 1.52 5.18 -16.58
N GLU A 74 0.34 4.86 -17.10
CA GLU A 74 0.17 4.50 -18.52
C GLU A 74 0.64 5.63 -19.44
N THR A 75 0.17 6.85 -19.18
CA THR A 75 0.51 8.01 -20.01
C THR A 75 2.01 8.29 -19.98
N THR A 76 2.63 8.22 -18.79
CA THR A 76 4.06 8.43 -18.63
C THR A 76 4.87 7.36 -19.35
N VAL A 77 4.54 6.08 -19.19
CA VAL A 77 5.28 4.97 -19.82
C VAL A 77 5.17 5.04 -21.34
N GLN A 78 4.00 5.32 -21.90
CA GLN A 78 3.85 5.46 -23.35
C GLN A 78 4.63 6.66 -23.89
N ARG A 79 4.61 7.80 -23.17
CA ARG A 79 5.41 8.97 -23.57
C ARG A 79 6.90 8.66 -23.54
N LEU A 80 7.38 7.96 -22.51
CA LEU A 80 8.78 7.53 -22.45
C LEU A 80 9.12 6.55 -23.58
N ALA A 81 8.23 5.64 -23.93
CA ALA A 81 8.45 4.71 -25.03
C ALA A 81 8.63 5.43 -26.38
N ASP A 82 8.04 6.62 -26.57
CA ASP A 82 8.24 7.45 -27.76
C ASP A 82 9.55 8.25 -27.75
N LEU A 83 10.12 8.52 -26.58
CA LEU A 83 11.33 9.33 -26.41
C LEU A 83 12.61 8.49 -26.29
N LEU A 84 12.48 7.26 -25.80
CA LEU A 84 13.59 6.35 -25.56
C LEU A 84 13.94 5.53 -26.81
N SER A 85 15.15 4.97 -26.80
CA SER A 85 15.71 4.17 -27.89
C SER A 85 15.92 2.71 -27.47
N ALA A 86 16.14 1.83 -28.44
CA ALA A 86 16.46 0.43 -28.15
C ALA A 86 17.67 0.31 -27.22
N GLY A 87 17.57 -0.54 -26.20
CA GLY A 87 18.55 -0.71 -25.12
C GLY A 87 18.31 0.19 -23.89
N ASP A 88 17.46 1.21 -23.97
CA ASP A 88 17.06 2.01 -22.81
C ASP A 88 16.12 1.21 -21.88
N ILE A 89 15.99 1.65 -20.62
CA ILE A 89 15.26 0.96 -19.55
C ILE A 89 14.21 1.89 -18.94
N VAL A 90 12.97 1.43 -18.88
CA VAL A 90 11.90 2.05 -18.08
C VAL A 90 11.65 1.19 -16.84
N ILE A 91 11.64 1.82 -15.67
CA ILE A 91 11.26 1.19 -14.40
C ILE A 91 9.92 1.77 -13.94
N ASP A 92 8.93 0.92 -13.73
CA ASP A 92 7.72 1.28 -12.97
C ASP A 92 7.91 0.81 -11.53
N GLY A 93 8.15 1.74 -10.60
CA GLY A 93 8.30 1.41 -9.17
C GLY A 93 7.05 1.69 -8.33
N GLY A 94 5.94 2.07 -8.99
CA GLY A 94 4.67 2.32 -8.33
C GLY A 94 3.98 1.03 -7.88
N ASN A 95 2.81 1.15 -7.26
CA ASN A 95 1.97 -0.01 -6.95
C ASN A 95 1.03 -0.32 -8.13
N SER A 96 1.60 -0.63 -9.30
CA SER A 96 0.80 -0.96 -10.49
C SER A 96 0.25 -2.39 -10.42
N LYS A 97 -0.88 -2.63 -11.11
CA LYS A 97 -1.41 -3.99 -11.26
C LYS A 97 -0.47 -4.83 -12.13
N TYR A 98 -0.12 -6.04 -11.68
CA TYR A 98 0.86 -6.89 -12.37
C TYR A 98 0.51 -7.22 -13.82
N THR A 99 -0.77 -7.30 -14.16
CA THR A 99 -1.25 -7.53 -15.53
C THR A 99 -0.90 -6.37 -16.47
N ASP A 100 -0.94 -5.12 -15.97
CA ASP A 100 -0.55 -3.95 -16.74
C ASP A 100 0.96 -3.94 -16.97
N SER A 101 1.74 -4.31 -15.95
CA SER A 101 3.20 -4.46 -16.05
C SER A 101 3.60 -5.55 -17.04
N SER A 102 2.89 -6.68 -17.04
CA SER A 102 3.13 -7.77 -18.00
C SER A 102 2.88 -7.30 -19.45
N ARG A 103 1.78 -6.57 -19.67
CA ARG A 103 1.45 -5.98 -20.97
C ARG A 103 2.49 -4.95 -21.40
N ARG A 104 2.82 -3.97 -20.55
CA ARG A 104 3.84 -2.93 -20.81
C ARG A 104 5.19 -3.55 -21.13
N GLY A 105 5.58 -4.59 -20.41
CA GLY A 105 6.82 -5.33 -20.69
C GLY A 105 6.86 -5.89 -22.11
N THR A 106 5.74 -6.47 -22.57
CA THR A 106 5.62 -6.98 -23.94
C THR A 106 5.67 -5.85 -24.98
N GLU A 107 4.95 -4.76 -24.74
CA GLU A 107 4.88 -3.61 -25.65
C GLU A 107 6.23 -2.90 -25.81
N LEU A 108 6.94 -2.64 -24.71
CA LEU A 108 8.25 -1.99 -24.74
C LEU A 108 9.33 -2.90 -25.34
N ALA A 109 9.27 -4.21 -25.08
CA ALA A 109 10.16 -5.18 -25.68
C ALA A 109 10.06 -5.19 -27.22
N ALA A 110 8.86 -5.01 -27.79
CA ALA A 110 8.67 -4.89 -29.24
C ALA A 110 9.37 -3.66 -29.86
N ARG A 111 9.70 -2.65 -29.04
CA ARG A 111 10.48 -1.46 -29.41
C ARG A 111 11.97 -1.58 -29.05
N GLY A 112 12.39 -2.72 -28.51
CA GLY A 112 13.74 -2.94 -28.00
C GLY A 112 14.05 -2.21 -26.69
N ILE A 113 13.03 -1.72 -25.98
CA ILE A 113 13.17 -1.03 -24.69
C ILE A 113 12.95 -2.06 -23.57
N HIS A 114 13.83 -2.07 -22.57
CA HIS A 114 13.67 -2.92 -21.40
C HIS A 114 12.65 -2.30 -20.44
N PHE A 115 11.82 -3.15 -19.83
CA PHE A 115 10.86 -2.73 -18.82
C PHE A 115 11.04 -3.56 -17.55
N LEU A 116 11.19 -2.86 -16.43
CA LEU A 116 11.23 -3.44 -15.09
C LEU A 116 10.04 -2.96 -14.28
N ASP A 117 9.35 -3.87 -13.62
CA ASP A 117 8.37 -3.55 -12.58
C ASP A 117 8.98 -3.83 -11.20
N VAL A 118 8.98 -2.83 -10.33
CA VAL A 118 9.69 -2.87 -9.05
C VAL A 118 8.73 -2.62 -7.90
N GLY A 119 8.23 -3.73 -7.36
CA GLY A 119 7.44 -3.72 -6.16
C GLY A 119 8.24 -3.19 -4.97
N THR A 120 7.90 -1.99 -4.47
CA THR A 120 8.69 -1.28 -3.45
C THR A 120 7.99 -1.27 -2.09
N SER A 121 8.68 -1.63 -1.01
CA SER A 121 8.18 -1.65 0.37
C SER A 121 9.13 -0.95 1.35
N GLY A 122 8.61 -0.50 2.49
CA GLY A 122 9.35 0.27 3.51
C GLY A 122 8.81 1.70 3.74
N GLY A 123 7.96 2.19 2.84
CA GLY A 123 7.29 3.47 2.98
C GLY A 123 8.28 4.63 3.15
N VAL A 124 7.90 5.61 3.96
CA VAL A 124 8.68 6.86 4.16
C VAL A 124 10.02 6.61 4.85
N TRP A 125 10.12 5.53 5.62
CA TRP A 125 11.31 5.12 6.36
C TRP A 125 12.38 4.54 5.45
N GLY A 126 12.06 4.18 4.22
CA GLY A 126 13.06 3.72 3.27
C GLY A 126 14.14 4.77 2.95
N LEU A 127 13.90 6.05 3.26
CA LEU A 127 14.96 7.07 3.21
C LEU A 127 16.12 6.75 4.17
N SER A 128 15.83 6.31 5.39
CA SER A 128 16.85 5.92 6.38
C SER A 128 17.19 4.43 6.25
N GLU A 129 16.18 3.56 6.28
CA GLU A 129 16.34 2.10 6.41
C GLU A 129 16.54 1.37 5.08
N GLY A 130 16.27 2.04 3.95
CA GLY A 130 16.24 1.41 2.63
C GLY A 130 14.92 0.71 2.30
N TYR A 131 14.77 0.35 1.02
CA TYR A 131 13.53 -0.19 0.47
C TYR A 131 13.65 -1.67 0.16
N ALA A 132 12.65 -2.46 0.59
CA ALA A 132 12.51 -3.82 0.09
C ALA A 132 11.98 -3.78 -1.35
N MET A 133 12.74 -4.32 -2.32
CA MET A 133 12.42 -4.21 -3.75
C MET A 133 12.29 -5.58 -4.43
N MET A 134 11.13 -5.83 -5.03
CA MET A 134 10.80 -7.06 -5.75
C MET A 134 10.78 -6.76 -7.24
N ILE A 135 11.76 -7.26 -7.99
CA ILE A 135 12.02 -6.80 -9.35
C ILE A 135 11.57 -7.84 -10.38
N GLY A 136 10.59 -7.48 -11.21
CA GLY A 136 10.21 -8.23 -12.40
C GLY A 136 10.87 -7.63 -13.65
N GLY A 137 11.30 -8.48 -14.57
CA GLY A 137 11.80 -8.05 -15.88
C GLY A 137 13.01 -8.84 -16.38
N ASP A 138 13.73 -8.27 -17.34
CA ASP A 138 14.92 -8.88 -17.94
C ASP A 138 16.12 -8.90 -16.97
N GLU A 139 16.87 -10.00 -16.94
CA GLU A 139 18.01 -10.16 -16.03
C GLU A 139 19.16 -9.22 -16.36
N GLY A 140 19.46 -8.98 -17.64
CA GLY A 140 20.53 -8.06 -18.05
C GLY A 140 20.21 -6.61 -17.70
N ALA A 141 18.94 -6.19 -17.82
CA ALA A 141 18.50 -4.89 -17.36
C ALA A 141 18.61 -4.73 -15.83
N VAL A 142 18.29 -5.79 -15.07
CA VAL A 142 18.47 -5.78 -13.61
C VAL A 142 19.95 -5.65 -13.23
N GLU A 143 20.83 -6.42 -13.86
CA GLU A 143 22.28 -6.32 -13.61
C GLU A 143 22.84 -4.94 -13.97
N THR A 144 22.38 -4.35 -15.07
CA THR A 144 22.75 -2.98 -15.45
C THR A 144 22.38 -1.96 -14.37
N LEU A 145 21.23 -2.15 -13.72
CA LEU A 145 20.71 -1.27 -12.67
C LEU A 145 21.05 -1.71 -11.25
N ARG A 146 21.86 -2.75 -11.06
CA ARG A 146 22.32 -3.22 -9.75
C ARG A 146 22.79 -2.09 -8.83
N PRO A 147 23.62 -1.12 -9.27
CA PRO A 147 24.04 -0.03 -8.38
C PRO A 147 22.88 0.84 -7.88
N ILE A 148 21.82 1.03 -8.69
CA ILE A 148 20.60 1.76 -8.26
C ILE A 148 19.89 0.97 -7.16
N PHE A 149 19.72 -0.34 -7.36
CA PHE A 149 19.04 -1.18 -6.37
C PHE A 149 19.83 -1.30 -5.08
N GLU A 150 21.15 -1.44 -5.14
CA GLU A 150 22.01 -1.50 -3.96
C GLU A 150 21.97 -0.20 -3.14
N ALA A 151 21.90 0.96 -3.80
CA ALA A 151 21.78 2.25 -3.12
C ALA A 151 20.40 2.46 -2.46
N LEU A 152 19.34 1.96 -3.09
CA LEU A 152 17.97 2.09 -2.57
C LEU A 152 17.65 1.04 -1.50
N ALA A 153 18.24 -0.15 -1.56
CA ALA A 153 18.00 -1.23 -0.62
C ALA A 153 18.52 -0.94 0.80
N PRO A 154 18.12 -1.75 1.81
CA PRO A 154 18.66 -1.67 3.16
C PRO A 154 20.17 -1.89 3.22
N ALA A 155 20.69 -2.78 2.38
CA ALA A 155 22.11 -2.96 2.16
C ALA A 155 22.35 -3.57 0.76
N PRO A 156 23.59 -3.49 0.24
CA PRO A 156 23.89 -3.99 -1.10
C PRO A 156 23.52 -5.47 -1.32
N ASP A 157 23.63 -6.29 -0.28
CA ASP A 157 23.44 -7.74 -0.32
C ASP A 157 22.05 -8.23 0.11
N ARG A 158 21.12 -7.33 0.49
CA ARG A 158 19.84 -7.72 1.10
C ARG A 158 18.70 -6.76 0.82
N GLY A 159 17.48 -7.29 0.86
CA GLY A 159 16.25 -6.50 0.71
C GLY A 159 15.90 -6.18 -0.74
N TRP A 160 16.57 -6.77 -1.72
CA TRP A 160 16.16 -6.63 -3.12
C TRP A 160 16.50 -7.88 -3.92
N GLY A 161 15.80 -8.10 -5.04
CA GLY A 161 16.12 -9.19 -5.93
C GLY A 161 15.17 -9.33 -7.12
N ARG A 162 15.67 -9.96 -8.18
CA ARG A 162 14.85 -10.36 -9.33
C ARG A 162 13.97 -11.54 -8.96
N VAL A 163 12.67 -11.42 -9.18
CA VAL A 163 11.67 -12.42 -8.80
C VAL A 163 10.99 -13.07 -10.01
N GLY A 164 11.30 -12.63 -11.23
CA GLY A 164 10.75 -13.24 -12.44
C GLY A 164 10.76 -12.30 -13.64
N PRO A 165 10.01 -12.63 -14.70
CA PRO A 165 9.81 -11.76 -15.86
C PRO A 165 8.96 -10.52 -15.51
N SER A 166 8.75 -9.63 -16.49
CA SER A 166 7.91 -8.45 -16.30
C SER A 166 6.50 -8.84 -15.80
N GLY A 167 6.03 -8.13 -14.78
CA GLY A 167 4.82 -8.42 -13.99
C GLY A 167 5.09 -9.14 -12.67
N ALA A 168 6.19 -9.90 -12.56
CA ALA A 168 6.46 -10.69 -11.36
C ALA A 168 6.78 -9.83 -10.13
N GLY A 169 7.45 -8.70 -10.29
CA GLY A 169 7.80 -7.80 -9.19
C GLY A 169 6.57 -7.21 -8.52
N HIS A 170 5.67 -6.64 -9.33
CA HIS A 170 4.39 -6.13 -8.85
C HIS A 170 3.46 -7.24 -8.36
N TYR A 171 3.51 -8.45 -8.93
CA TYR A 171 2.75 -9.58 -8.42
C TYR A 171 3.19 -9.96 -7.00
N VAL A 172 4.51 -10.10 -6.77
CA VAL A 172 5.05 -10.39 -5.45
C VAL A 172 4.72 -9.28 -4.45
N LYS A 173 4.77 -8.01 -4.88
CA LYS A 173 4.38 -6.87 -4.04
C LYS A 173 2.89 -6.84 -3.70
N MET A 174 2.03 -7.18 -4.64
CA MET A 174 0.59 -7.33 -4.42
C MET A 174 0.33 -8.36 -3.32
N VAL A 175 0.93 -9.55 -3.44
CA VAL A 175 0.82 -10.61 -2.41
C VAL A 175 1.40 -10.16 -1.07
N HIS A 176 2.55 -9.47 -1.07
CA HIS A 176 3.13 -8.87 0.14
C HIS A 176 2.11 -7.95 0.85
N ASN A 177 1.43 -7.05 0.14
CA ASN A 177 0.42 -6.19 0.76
C ASN A 177 -0.82 -6.97 1.22
N GLY A 178 -1.20 -8.04 0.53
CA GLY A 178 -2.24 -8.96 1.02
C GLY A 178 -1.88 -9.58 2.37
N ILE A 179 -0.64 -10.04 2.55
CA ILE A 179 -0.13 -10.56 3.83
C ILE A 179 -0.13 -9.46 4.90
N GLU A 180 0.37 -8.27 4.55
CA GLU A 180 0.38 -7.09 5.43
C GLU A 180 -1.02 -6.77 5.96
N TYR A 181 -2.05 -6.80 5.11
CA TYR A 181 -3.43 -6.55 5.51
C TYR A 181 -3.93 -7.57 6.54
N GLY A 182 -3.62 -8.85 6.34
CA GLY A 182 -3.95 -9.92 7.28
C GLY A 182 -3.26 -9.75 8.64
N MET A 183 -1.96 -9.40 8.62
CA MET A 183 -1.20 -9.14 9.85
C MET A 183 -1.76 -7.95 10.63
N MET A 184 -2.02 -6.83 9.95
CA MET A 184 -2.62 -5.64 10.58
C MET A 184 -3.98 -5.96 11.20
N GLN A 185 -4.82 -6.71 10.48
CA GLN A 185 -6.15 -7.10 10.97
C GLN A 185 -6.04 -7.93 12.25
N ALA A 186 -5.14 -8.92 12.27
CA ALA A 186 -4.91 -9.76 13.45
C ALA A 186 -4.40 -8.95 14.65
N TYR A 187 -3.53 -7.95 14.44
CA TYR A 187 -3.15 -7.04 15.52
C TYR A 187 -4.34 -6.25 16.04
N ALA A 188 -5.11 -5.60 15.14
CA ALA A 188 -6.24 -4.77 15.53
C ALA A 188 -7.27 -5.56 16.37
N GLU A 189 -7.67 -6.75 15.91
CA GLU A 189 -8.59 -7.63 16.65
C GLU A 189 -8.03 -8.04 18.01
N GLY A 190 -6.74 -8.38 18.09
CA GLY A 190 -6.08 -8.73 19.35
C GLY A 190 -6.04 -7.58 20.35
N PHE A 191 -5.72 -6.37 19.89
CA PHE A 191 -5.70 -5.17 20.73
C PHE A 191 -7.11 -4.76 21.19
N GLU A 192 -8.12 -4.85 20.32
CA GLU A 192 -9.52 -4.61 20.70
C GLU A 192 -9.97 -5.59 21.79
N LEU A 193 -9.67 -6.89 21.65
CA LEU A 193 -9.99 -7.90 22.65
C LEU A 193 -9.34 -7.60 24.02
N MET A 194 -8.10 -7.12 24.03
CA MET A 194 -7.42 -6.72 25.27
C MET A 194 -8.01 -5.44 25.86
N HIS A 195 -8.28 -4.43 25.04
CA HIS A 195 -8.86 -3.15 25.46
C HIS A 195 -10.25 -3.34 26.05
N ALA A 196 -11.09 -4.18 25.43
CA ALA A 196 -12.44 -4.46 25.87
C ALA A 196 -12.54 -5.40 27.10
N LYS A 197 -11.43 -5.94 27.62
CA LYS A 197 -11.43 -6.95 28.68
C LYS A 197 -11.69 -6.34 30.06
N PRO A 198 -12.88 -6.54 30.67
CA PRO A 198 -13.14 -5.98 32.00
C PRO A 198 -12.36 -6.71 33.10
N GLY A 199 -12.00 -5.95 34.14
CA GLY A 199 -11.43 -6.49 35.39
C GLY A 199 -9.90 -6.67 35.40
N PHE A 200 -9.20 -6.35 34.31
CA PHE A 200 -7.75 -6.48 34.21
C PHE A 200 -7.01 -5.14 34.07
N ASP A 201 -7.69 -4.07 33.65
CA ASP A 201 -7.11 -2.73 33.47
C ASP A 201 -5.79 -2.75 32.68
N LEU A 202 -5.82 -3.41 31.52
CA LEU A 202 -4.62 -3.71 30.74
C LEU A 202 -4.06 -2.44 30.08
N ASN A 203 -2.79 -2.14 30.36
CA ASN A 203 -2.06 -1.10 29.64
C ASN A 203 -1.58 -1.62 28.27
N VAL A 204 -2.40 -1.43 27.24
CA VAL A 204 -2.11 -1.91 25.88
C VAL A 204 -0.86 -1.28 25.26
N ALA A 205 -0.53 -0.02 25.62
CA ALA A 205 0.70 0.63 25.15
C ALA A 205 1.96 -0.05 25.73
N GLN A 206 1.94 -0.36 27.03
CA GLN A 206 3.02 -1.10 27.67
C GLN A 206 3.17 -2.51 27.09
N ILE A 207 2.05 -3.20 26.84
CA ILE A 207 2.05 -4.55 26.25
C ILE A 207 2.64 -4.52 24.85
N ALA A 208 2.23 -3.56 24.01
CA ALA A 208 2.77 -3.39 22.66
C ALA A 208 4.29 -3.15 22.69
N GLU A 209 4.77 -2.27 23.58
CA GLU A 209 6.21 -2.02 23.74
C GLU A 209 6.97 -3.27 24.18
N MET A 210 6.44 -4.01 25.17
CA MET A 210 7.04 -5.27 25.61
C MET A 210 7.17 -6.28 24.46
N TRP A 211 6.15 -6.38 23.60
CA TRP A 211 6.17 -7.35 22.49
C TRP A 211 7.16 -7.01 21.38
N ARG A 212 7.67 -5.77 21.28
CA ARG A 212 8.76 -5.46 20.35
C ARG A 212 10.04 -6.24 20.67
N HIS A 213 10.21 -6.64 21.92
CA HIS A 213 11.44 -7.23 22.44
C HIS A 213 11.25 -8.72 22.76
N GLY A 214 11.75 -9.59 21.87
CA GLY A 214 11.80 -11.04 22.10
C GLY A 214 10.50 -11.82 21.88
N SER A 215 9.39 -11.13 21.58
CA SER A 215 8.14 -11.81 21.20
C SER A 215 8.22 -12.47 19.83
N VAL A 216 7.44 -13.53 19.64
CA VAL A 216 7.26 -14.22 18.35
C VAL A 216 6.56 -13.31 17.34
N VAL A 217 5.62 -12.48 17.81
CA VAL A 217 4.85 -11.56 16.96
C VAL A 217 5.57 -10.22 16.74
N ARG A 218 6.90 -10.15 16.84
CA ARG A 218 7.61 -8.91 16.54
C ARG A 218 7.59 -8.63 15.02
N SER A 219 7.32 -7.39 14.65
CA SER A 219 7.42 -6.92 13.27
C SER A 219 7.47 -5.39 13.23
N TRP A 220 7.85 -4.83 12.07
CA TRP A 220 7.79 -3.38 11.89
C TRP A 220 6.38 -2.80 12.08
N LEU A 221 5.34 -3.56 11.72
CA LEU A 221 3.95 -3.17 12.00
C LEU A 221 3.70 -3.03 13.51
N LEU A 222 4.23 -3.95 14.32
CA LEU A 222 4.12 -3.84 15.78
C LEU A 222 4.90 -2.64 16.33
N ASP A 223 6.08 -2.32 15.75
CA ASP A 223 6.83 -1.12 16.14
C ASP A 223 5.99 0.15 15.90
N LEU A 224 5.31 0.25 14.75
CA LEU A 224 4.40 1.36 14.45
C LEU A 224 3.20 1.39 15.38
N THR A 225 2.60 0.23 15.69
CA THR A 225 1.49 0.11 16.65
C THR A 225 1.90 0.58 18.03
N ALA A 226 3.06 0.18 18.54
CA ALA A 226 3.56 0.60 19.84
C ALA A 226 3.78 2.12 19.90
N GLU A 227 4.35 2.71 18.84
CA GLU A 227 4.56 4.17 18.78
C GLU A 227 3.23 4.95 18.73
N ALA A 228 2.24 4.44 18.00
CA ALA A 228 0.89 5.00 17.97
C ALA A 228 0.24 4.96 19.37
N LEU A 229 0.24 3.79 20.02
CA LEU A 229 -0.37 3.61 21.35
C LEU A 229 0.38 4.37 22.46
N ARG A 230 1.69 4.58 22.31
CA ARG A 230 2.48 5.43 23.21
C ARG A 230 2.04 6.90 23.14
N SER A 231 1.60 7.33 21.97
CA SER A 231 1.13 8.70 21.73
C SER A 231 -0.32 8.89 22.17
N ASP A 232 -1.19 7.92 21.86
CA ASP A 232 -2.60 7.88 22.27
C ASP A 232 -3.04 6.42 22.42
N ALA A 233 -3.24 5.97 23.66
CA ALA A 233 -3.58 4.58 23.96
C ALA A 233 -5.03 4.21 23.58
N ASP A 234 -5.91 5.21 23.47
CA ASP A 234 -7.33 5.03 23.15
C ASP A 234 -7.64 5.40 21.69
N LEU A 235 -6.62 5.84 20.93
CA LEU A 235 -6.72 6.19 19.50
C LEU A 235 -7.83 7.22 19.20
N THR A 236 -8.11 8.11 20.15
CA THR A 236 -9.23 9.07 20.14
C THR A 236 -9.23 10.06 18.97
N ALA A 237 -8.07 10.29 18.35
CA ALA A 237 -7.94 11.16 17.19
C ALA A 237 -8.33 10.51 15.85
N LEU A 238 -8.58 9.19 15.83
CA LEU A 238 -8.85 8.41 14.63
C LEU A 238 -10.34 8.05 14.51
N ASP A 239 -10.81 7.95 13.27
CA ASP A 239 -12.09 7.35 12.91
C ASP A 239 -11.90 5.83 12.64
N ASP A 240 -12.97 5.03 12.69
CA ASP A 240 -12.92 3.59 12.40
C ASP A 240 -12.86 3.25 10.89
N TYR A 241 -12.92 4.28 10.04
CA TYR A 241 -12.75 4.18 8.61
C TYR A 241 -11.34 3.73 8.23
N VAL A 242 -11.24 2.62 7.48
CA VAL A 242 -9.96 2.11 6.97
C VAL A 242 -9.96 2.11 5.45
N ALA A 243 -9.12 2.96 4.86
CA ALA A 243 -8.90 3.01 3.42
C ALA A 243 -8.22 1.74 2.90
N ASP A 244 -8.38 1.47 1.60
CA ASP A 244 -7.62 0.45 0.91
C ASP A 244 -7.11 0.94 -0.45
N SER A 245 -5.86 0.64 -0.77
CA SER A 245 -5.17 1.11 -1.98
C SER A 245 -5.37 0.22 -3.22
N GLY A 246 -6.09 -0.91 -3.07
CA GLY A 246 -6.50 -1.80 -4.15
C GLY A 246 -5.73 -3.13 -4.24
N GLU A 247 -4.47 -3.19 -3.79
CA GLU A 247 -3.61 -4.38 -3.90
C GLU A 247 -4.17 -5.57 -3.09
N GLY A 248 -4.77 -5.31 -1.94
CA GLY A 248 -5.49 -6.31 -1.16
C GLY A 248 -6.69 -6.90 -1.92
N ARG A 249 -7.42 -6.06 -2.67
CA ARG A 249 -8.54 -6.51 -3.51
C ARG A 249 -8.03 -7.39 -4.65
N TRP A 250 -6.99 -6.94 -5.35
CA TRP A 250 -6.38 -7.73 -6.43
C TRP A 250 -5.83 -9.07 -5.94
N THR A 251 -5.26 -9.12 -4.73
CA THR A 251 -4.82 -10.39 -4.12
C THR A 251 -5.98 -11.37 -3.93
N VAL A 252 -7.13 -10.88 -3.43
CA VAL A 252 -8.33 -11.71 -3.24
C VAL A 252 -8.91 -12.16 -4.59
N GLU A 253 -9.02 -11.26 -5.55
CA GLU A 253 -9.47 -11.57 -6.91
C GLU A 253 -8.60 -12.68 -7.55
N ASP A 254 -7.28 -12.52 -7.47
CA ASP A 254 -6.32 -13.46 -8.01
C ASP A 254 -6.40 -14.84 -7.32
N SER A 255 -6.56 -14.85 -6.00
CA SER A 255 -6.75 -16.11 -5.24
C SER A 255 -7.97 -16.91 -5.72
N ILE A 256 -9.07 -16.22 -6.04
CA ILE A 256 -10.29 -16.85 -6.55
C ILE A 256 -10.06 -17.37 -7.97
N GLN A 257 -9.41 -16.59 -8.83
CA GLN A 257 -9.10 -16.98 -10.20
C GLN A 257 -8.21 -18.22 -10.27
N GLN A 258 -7.25 -18.32 -9.36
CA GLN A 258 -6.36 -19.49 -9.26
C GLN A 258 -7.00 -20.68 -8.50
N GLY A 259 -8.14 -20.49 -7.84
CA GLY A 259 -8.73 -21.52 -6.98
C GLY A 259 -7.91 -21.81 -5.71
N ILE A 260 -7.16 -20.83 -5.21
CA ILE A 260 -6.31 -20.94 -4.02
C ILE A 260 -7.00 -20.27 -2.83
N PRO A 261 -7.28 -21.00 -1.73
CA PRO A 261 -7.90 -20.40 -0.55
C PRO A 261 -7.00 -19.36 0.15
N ALA A 262 -7.51 -18.13 0.35
CA ALA A 262 -6.83 -17.05 1.07
C ALA A 262 -7.69 -16.43 2.19
N PRO A 263 -8.23 -17.22 3.15
CA PRO A 263 -9.29 -16.77 4.05
C PRO A 263 -8.91 -15.57 4.94
N VAL A 264 -7.68 -15.53 5.47
CA VAL A 264 -7.20 -14.43 6.33
C VAL A 264 -7.13 -13.11 5.55
N ILE A 265 -6.53 -13.14 4.37
CA ILE A 265 -6.42 -11.97 3.49
C ILE A 265 -7.82 -11.51 3.07
N THR A 266 -8.67 -12.43 2.62
CA THR A 266 -10.04 -12.14 2.23
C THR A 266 -10.82 -11.46 3.35
N LEU A 267 -10.78 -12.00 4.57
CA LEU A 267 -11.47 -11.41 5.72
C LEU A 267 -10.94 -10.00 6.04
N SER A 268 -9.62 -9.81 6.01
CA SER A 268 -9.00 -8.50 6.28
C SER A 268 -9.45 -7.42 5.28
N VAL A 269 -9.68 -7.78 4.02
CA VAL A 269 -10.24 -6.89 3.00
C VAL A 269 -11.72 -6.61 3.28
N GLN A 270 -12.50 -7.64 3.60
CA GLN A 270 -13.93 -7.47 3.91
C GLN A 270 -14.15 -6.59 5.15
N MET A 271 -13.28 -6.66 6.16
CA MET A 271 -13.38 -5.79 7.34
C MET A 271 -13.14 -4.31 7.02
N ARG A 272 -12.23 -4.01 6.11
CA ARG A 272 -12.05 -2.63 5.59
C ARG A 272 -13.30 -2.16 4.85
N LEU A 273 -13.85 -2.97 3.94
CA LEU A 273 -15.09 -2.65 3.24
C LEU A 273 -16.30 -2.50 4.20
N ARG A 274 -16.28 -3.21 5.32
CA ARG A 274 -17.31 -3.08 6.36
C ARG A 274 -17.18 -1.75 7.09
N SER A 275 -15.98 -1.31 7.43
CA SER A 275 -15.75 -0.04 8.15
C SER A 275 -16.03 1.19 7.29
N GLN A 276 -15.92 1.05 5.96
CA GLN A 276 -16.34 2.09 5.01
C GLN A 276 -17.87 2.28 4.91
N GLN A 277 -18.68 1.48 5.62
CA GLN A 277 -20.15 1.57 5.62
C GLN A 277 -20.69 2.08 6.97
N GLU A 278 -21.22 3.30 6.98
CA GLU A 278 -21.96 3.85 8.15
C GLU A 278 -23.08 2.91 8.62
N SER A 279 -23.84 2.32 7.68
CA SER A 279 -24.91 1.37 7.98
C SER A 279 -25.03 0.30 6.88
N SER A 280 -24.86 -0.97 7.26
CA SER A 280 -24.98 -2.05 6.28
C SER A 280 -26.43 -2.42 6.01
N TYR A 281 -26.76 -2.57 4.73
CA TYR A 281 -28.05 -3.15 4.31
C TYR A 281 -28.20 -4.57 4.87
N ALA A 282 -27.12 -5.36 4.88
CA ALA A 282 -27.10 -6.71 5.44
C ALA A 282 -27.53 -6.74 6.92
N GLY A 283 -27.01 -5.82 7.76
CA GLY A 283 -27.42 -5.73 9.17
C GLY A 283 -28.90 -5.38 9.35
N ARG A 284 -29.42 -4.48 8.51
CA ARG A 284 -30.86 -4.14 8.49
C ARG A 284 -31.71 -5.33 8.05
N MET A 285 -31.28 -6.06 7.03
CA MET A 285 -31.95 -7.27 6.55
C MET A 285 -31.96 -8.37 7.61
N LEU A 286 -30.84 -8.60 8.29
CA LEU A 286 -30.76 -9.55 9.42
C LEU A 286 -31.72 -9.16 10.55
N SER A 287 -31.81 -7.88 10.89
CA SER A 287 -32.74 -7.37 11.91
C SER A 287 -34.20 -7.59 11.49
N ALA A 288 -34.54 -7.30 10.24
CA ALA A 288 -35.87 -7.51 9.68
C ALA A 288 -36.26 -9.01 9.69
N MET A 289 -35.37 -9.90 9.23
CA MET A 289 -35.63 -11.34 9.25
C MET A 289 -35.86 -11.84 10.67
N ARG A 290 -34.97 -11.48 11.62
CA ARG A 290 -35.09 -11.88 13.03
C ARG A 290 -36.39 -11.40 13.68
N ASN A 291 -36.83 -10.18 13.35
CA ASN A 291 -38.10 -9.68 13.81
C ASN A 291 -39.28 -10.45 13.20
N ALA A 292 -39.27 -10.66 11.89
CA ALA A 292 -40.36 -11.30 11.16
C ALA A 292 -40.58 -12.77 11.57
N PHE A 293 -39.52 -13.58 11.66
CA PHE A 293 -39.70 -15.01 11.99
C PHE A 293 -39.79 -15.27 13.49
N GLY A 294 -39.12 -14.46 14.33
CA GLY A 294 -38.89 -14.76 15.74
C GLY A 294 -39.37 -13.70 16.73
N GLY A 295 -39.97 -12.60 16.25
CA GLY A 295 -40.42 -11.50 17.09
C GLY A 295 -39.29 -10.78 17.84
N HIS A 296 -38.04 -10.93 17.41
CA HIS A 296 -36.90 -10.31 18.08
C HIS A 296 -36.98 -8.78 18.03
N ALA A 297 -36.58 -8.13 19.14
CA ALA A 297 -36.52 -6.68 19.23
C ALA A 297 -35.58 -6.07 18.17
N VAL A 298 -35.99 -4.93 17.61
CA VAL A 298 -35.24 -4.17 16.61
C VAL A 298 -35.01 -2.74 17.09
N ARG A 299 -33.87 -2.15 16.74
CA ARG A 299 -33.59 -0.73 16.95
C ARG A 299 -33.96 0.03 15.68
N LEU A 300 -34.86 1.01 15.80
CA LEU A 300 -35.24 1.89 14.70
C LEU A 300 -34.24 3.05 14.59
N LYS A 301 -34.02 3.54 13.37
CA LYS A 301 -32.97 4.51 13.05
C LYS A 301 -33.11 5.84 13.82
N ASP A 302 -34.34 6.21 14.18
CA ASP A 302 -34.66 7.49 14.84
C ASP A 302 -34.93 7.35 16.36
N ALA A 303 -34.75 6.15 16.92
CA ALA A 303 -35.04 5.89 18.35
C ALA A 303 -33.82 6.13 19.28
N ALA A 304 -32.71 6.67 18.77
CA ALA A 304 -31.48 6.88 19.54
C ALA A 304 -31.40 8.23 20.29
N ALA A 305 -32.52 8.94 20.45
CA ALA A 305 -32.57 10.21 21.19
C ALA A 305 -33.07 10.08 22.65
N ASP A 306 -33.48 8.90 23.11
CA ASP A 306 -33.93 8.73 24.49
C ASP A 306 -33.21 7.54 25.16
N GLN A 307 -32.03 7.84 25.70
CA GLN A 307 -31.43 7.00 26.74
C GLN A 307 -31.82 7.58 28.10
N SER A 308 -32.95 7.14 28.62
CA SER A 308 -33.14 7.05 30.06
C SER A 308 -33.62 5.64 30.41
N ASP A 309 -32.78 4.97 31.20
CA ASP A 309 -33.04 3.78 32.04
C ASP A 309 -32.30 2.47 31.66
N PRO A 310 -31.23 2.11 32.39
CA PRO A 310 -30.56 0.81 32.28
C PRO A 310 -31.29 -0.34 33.01
N LEU A 311 -32.42 -0.10 33.70
CA LEU A 311 -33.06 -1.07 34.59
C LEU A 311 -34.57 -1.23 34.31
N GLY A 312 -34.91 -1.73 33.13
CA GLY A 312 -36.05 -2.65 32.91
C GLY A 312 -37.46 -2.13 33.19
N VAL A 313 -38.13 -1.66 32.13
CA VAL A 313 -39.57 -1.87 31.91
C VAL A 313 -39.77 -2.26 30.44
N LYS A 314 -40.53 -3.34 30.19
CA LYS A 314 -40.88 -3.79 28.83
C LYS A 314 -41.62 -2.66 28.11
N PRO A 315 -41.20 -2.23 26.90
CA PRO A 315 -42.06 -1.43 26.06
C PRO A 315 -43.19 -2.31 25.53
N GLU A 316 -44.42 -1.81 25.62
CA GLU A 316 -45.62 -2.46 25.11
C GLU A 316 -45.41 -2.94 23.67
N THR A 317 -45.65 -4.22 23.44
CA THR A 317 -45.78 -4.81 22.11
C THR A 317 -46.93 -4.14 21.38
N ARG A 318 -46.63 -3.22 20.45
CA ARG A 318 -47.59 -2.86 19.40
C ARG A 318 -47.59 -3.96 18.35
N THR A 319 -48.58 -4.84 18.45
CA THR A 319 -49.04 -5.66 17.33
C THR A 319 -49.47 -4.74 16.20
N VAL A 320 -48.82 -4.89 15.04
CA VAL A 320 -49.30 -4.30 13.80
C VAL A 320 -50.45 -5.19 13.32
N GLU A 321 -51.69 -4.72 13.43
CA GLU A 321 -52.82 -5.35 12.76
C GLU A 321 -52.73 -5.10 11.25
N HIS A 322 -52.78 -6.17 10.47
CA HIS A 322 -52.93 -6.10 9.02
C HIS A 322 -54.40 -5.84 8.68
N GLY A 323 -54.65 -4.68 8.06
CA GLY A 323 -55.83 -4.40 7.24
C GLY A 323 -55.44 -4.34 5.77
#